data_AF-F8MDS2-F1
#
_entry.id   AF-F8MDS2-F1
#
_cell.length_a   1.000
_cell.length_b   1.000
_cell.length_c   1.000
_cell.angle_alpha   90.00
_cell.angle_beta   90.00
_cell.angle_gamma   90.00
#
_symmetry.space_group_name_H-M   'P 1'
#
loop_
_entity.id
_entity.type
_entity.pdbx_description
1 polymer ?
#
loop_
_entity_poly.entity_id
_entity_poly.type
_entity_poly.pdbx_seq_one_letter_code
_entity_poly.pdbx_strand_id
1 'polypeptide(L)'
;MTSHAHHSRSTASLHGDGYGERHHRSSGRDSKHKSLSKKSSTATYSSQFSTEPVSFLFSVIEYHVSYGNSPAPRDQWDNTLPPLTRNGYRLNNEAPVFRYRDGIVSEAPEYAWRRLVEGQPGGIYRHDEHGQFLGQAFHYKAHSIFACSPCLPFIIADGDISLYNSYMRNVGDHGTNTYVEDSARCWHMLHFDHNNGISQANGESYGHPWVAGRNPSWMPSLVPKVFRNHKEPQTLSRGLSGEISIVIGLMAFHSPPRYPGWVFEQQWWTHNLWQGPNSAPVYYPPQADAIPRGFLVHVCLDLYQAPGVSPEHYSEHYANQTASISEFEADRAWVRDVGTH
;
A
#
# COMPACT_ATOMS: atom_id res chain seq x y z
N MET A 1 21.12 -26.09 -55.15
CA MET A 1 20.50 -27.45 -55.21
C MET A 1 19.00 -27.27 -55.33
N THR A 2 18.46 -27.75 -56.44
CA THR A 2 17.13 -27.52 -57.00
C THR A 2 16.13 -28.61 -56.60
N SER A 3 14.83 -28.25 -56.67
CA SER A 3 13.64 -29.10 -56.91
C SER A 3 13.16 -30.00 -55.75
N HIS A 4 11.89 -30.40 -55.60
CA HIS A 4 10.58 -30.03 -56.16
C HIS A 4 9.52 -30.77 -55.29
N ALA A 5 8.42 -30.09 -54.96
CA ALA A 5 7.01 -30.51 -55.11
C ALA A 5 6.60 -32.01 -55.09
N HIS A 6 5.51 -32.34 -54.39
CA HIS A 6 4.20 -32.58 -55.03
C HIS A 6 3.04 -32.90 -54.05
N HIS A 7 1.87 -32.37 -54.43
CA HIS A 7 0.51 -32.62 -53.93
C HIS A 7 0.06 -34.08 -53.99
N SER A 8 -1.02 -34.43 -53.26
CA SER A 8 -2.31 -34.87 -53.86
C SER A 8 -3.43 -35.05 -52.83
N ARG A 9 -4.59 -34.45 -53.14
CA ARG A 9 -5.93 -34.71 -52.57
C ARG A 9 -6.44 -36.08 -53.03
N SER A 10 -7.35 -36.68 -52.26
CA SER A 10 -8.40 -37.53 -52.83
C SER A 10 -9.72 -37.36 -52.07
N THR A 11 -10.77 -37.16 -52.85
CA THR A 11 -12.18 -36.99 -52.52
C THR A 11 -12.93 -38.31 -52.69
N ALA A 12 -13.94 -38.57 -51.86
CA ALA A 12 -15.04 -39.48 -52.24
C ALA A 12 -16.35 -39.00 -51.62
N SER A 13 -17.27 -38.59 -52.49
CA SER A 13 -18.69 -38.37 -52.24
C SER A 13 -19.46 -39.68 -52.42
N LEU A 14 -20.50 -39.92 -51.62
CA LEU A 14 -21.61 -40.79 -52.02
C LEU A 14 -22.94 -40.20 -51.52
N HIS A 15 -23.84 -40.01 -52.48
CA HIS A 15 -25.24 -39.61 -52.35
C HIS A 15 -26.10 -40.69 -51.69
N GLY A 16 -27.21 -40.26 -51.09
CA GLY A 16 -28.35 -41.11 -50.73
C GLY A 16 -29.56 -40.28 -50.36
N ASP A 17 -30.42 -40.01 -51.34
CA ASP A 17 -31.76 -39.41 -51.19
C ASP A 17 -32.75 -40.41 -50.55
N GLY A 18 -33.76 -39.92 -49.81
CA GLY A 18 -34.84 -40.78 -49.33
C GLY A 18 -35.90 -40.07 -48.48
N TYR A 19 -37.06 -39.84 -49.09
CA TYR A 19 -38.28 -39.17 -48.61
C TYR A 19 -38.97 -39.84 -47.41
N GLY A 20 -39.74 -39.05 -46.62
CA GLY A 20 -40.77 -39.58 -45.72
C GLY A 20 -41.42 -38.56 -44.77
N GLU A 21 -42.54 -37.96 -45.20
CA GLU A 21 -43.51 -37.25 -44.33
C GLU A 21 -44.26 -38.22 -43.38
N ARG A 22 -44.63 -37.77 -42.17
CA ARG A 22 -46.03 -37.55 -41.70
C ARG A 22 -46.18 -37.52 -40.16
N HIS A 23 -46.83 -36.43 -39.72
CA HIS A 23 -47.81 -36.21 -38.63
C HIS A 23 -47.95 -37.15 -37.41
N HIS A 24 -48.01 -36.57 -36.20
CA HIS A 24 -49.17 -36.49 -35.26
C HIS A 24 -48.69 -36.03 -33.86
N ARG A 25 -49.09 -34.84 -33.39
CA ARG A 25 -50.18 -34.51 -32.42
C ARG A 25 -49.98 -34.96 -30.94
N SER A 26 -49.74 -33.94 -30.11
CA SER A 26 -50.35 -33.62 -28.79
C SER A 26 -50.49 -34.69 -27.68
N SER A 27 -49.81 -34.43 -26.56
CA SER A 27 -50.35 -34.39 -25.17
C SER A 27 -49.17 -33.98 -24.26
N GLY A 28 -49.21 -32.94 -23.44
CA GLY A 28 -50.22 -32.64 -22.45
C GLY A 28 -49.85 -33.33 -21.13
N ARG A 29 -48.90 -32.76 -20.36
CA ARG A 29 -48.80 -33.03 -18.92
C ARG A 29 -48.00 -31.95 -18.18
N ASP A 30 -48.73 -31.33 -17.25
CA ASP A 30 -48.30 -30.39 -16.24
C ASP A 30 -47.16 -30.93 -15.36
N SER A 31 -46.13 -30.11 -15.17
CA SER A 31 -45.28 -30.17 -13.99
C SER A 31 -45.12 -28.77 -13.39
N LYS A 32 -45.85 -28.56 -12.30
CA LYS A 32 -45.76 -27.39 -11.42
C LYS A 32 -44.32 -27.27 -10.88
N HIS A 33 -43.50 -26.41 -11.47
CA HIS A 33 -42.29 -25.92 -10.82
C HIS A 33 -42.63 -24.68 -9.99
N LYS A 34 -42.65 -24.91 -8.68
CA LYS A 34 -42.75 -23.94 -7.59
C LYS A 34 -41.70 -22.85 -7.81
N SER A 35 -42.13 -21.65 -8.18
CA SER A 35 -41.29 -20.46 -8.29
C SER A 35 -40.82 -20.04 -6.89
N LEU A 36 -39.68 -20.56 -6.45
CA LEU A 36 -38.92 -20.01 -5.34
C LEU A 36 -38.27 -18.71 -5.85
N SER A 37 -38.92 -17.58 -5.56
CA SER A 37 -38.32 -16.26 -5.66
C SER A 37 -37.00 -16.27 -4.88
N LYS A 38 -35.87 -16.30 -5.60
CA LYS A 38 -34.55 -16.01 -5.03
C LYS A 38 -34.60 -14.58 -4.52
N LYS A 39 -34.86 -14.44 -3.21
CA LYS A 39 -34.55 -13.22 -2.48
C LYS A 39 -33.06 -12.98 -2.68
N SER A 40 -32.75 -11.94 -3.43
CA SER A 40 -31.45 -11.27 -3.39
C SER A 40 -31.23 -10.82 -1.95
N SER A 41 -30.64 -11.70 -1.13
CA SER A 41 -30.10 -11.31 0.15
C SER A 41 -28.81 -10.57 -0.15
N THR A 42 -28.94 -9.26 -0.37
CA THR A 42 -27.86 -8.32 -0.13
C THR A 42 -27.42 -8.59 1.31
N ALA A 43 -26.32 -9.31 1.47
CA ALA A 43 -25.74 -9.57 2.77
C ALA A 43 -25.21 -8.23 3.27
N THR A 44 -26.07 -7.48 3.95
CA THR A 44 -25.66 -6.35 4.78
C THR A 44 -24.82 -6.96 5.88
N TYR A 45 -23.50 -6.97 5.68
CA TYR A 45 -22.55 -7.31 6.72
C TYR A 45 -22.73 -6.26 7.82
N SER A 46 -23.44 -6.63 8.88
CA SER A 46 -23.60 -5.80 10.07
C SER A 46 -22.23 -5.71 10.74
N SER A 47 -21.48 -4.64 10.45
CA SER A 47 -20.26 -4.32 11.19
C SER A 47 -20.66 -3.86 12.58
N GLN A 48 -20.53 -4.73 13.58
CA GLN A 48 -20.58 -4.40 15.01
C GLN A 48 -19.26 -3.74 15.47
N PHE A 49 -18.75 -2.76 14.72
CA PHE A 49 -17.55 -1.99 15.06
C PHE A 49 -17.89 -0.51 15.02
N SER A 50 -17.21 0.29 15.86
CA SER A 50 -17.59 1.66 16.24
C SER A 50 -18.14 2.51 15.09
N THR A 51 -19.24 3.21 15.36
CA THR A 51 -20.06 4.02 14.43
C THR A 51 -19.41 5.36 14.03
N GLU A 52 -18.15 5.58 14.39
CA GLU A 52 -17.43 6.81 14.03
C GLU A 52 -16.77 6.63 12.65
N PRO A 53 -17.01 7.54 11.69
CA PRO A 53 -16.33 7.53 10.41
C PRO A 53 -14.82 7.75 10.61
N VAL A 54 -13.99 6.95 9.94
CA VAL A 54 -12.52 7.07 10.06
C VAL A 54 -12.02 8.10 9.06
N SER A 55 -11.33 9.13 9.55
CA SER A 55 -10.81 10.24 8.75
C SER A 55 -9.40 10.60 9.21
N PHE A 56 -8.48 10.80 8.26
CA PHE A 56 -7.12 11.29 8.53
C PHE A 56 -6.56 12.02 7.31
N LEU A 57 -5.57 12.87 7.58
CA LEU A 57 -4.80 13.58 6.56
C LEU A 57 -3.47 12.88 6.37
N PHE A 58 -2.95 12.86 5.15
CA PHE A 58 -1.62 12.35 4.90
C PHE A 58 -0.93 13.07 3.74
N SER A 59 0.38 13.06 3.75
CA SER A 59 1.21 13.48 2.62
C SER A 59 2.30 12.44 2.37
N VAL A 60 2.68 12.29 1.11
CA VAL A 60 3.79 11.43 0.68
C VAL A 60 4.81 12.29 -0.03
N ILE A 61 6.04 12.28 0.47
CA ILE A 61 7.12 13.12 -0.02
C ILE A 61 8.28 12.21 -0.45
N GLU A 62 8.72 12.34 -1.69
CA GLU A 62 9.84 11.54 -2.21
C GLU A 62 11.18 12.09 -1.76
N TYR A 63 12.03 11.21 -1.22
CA TYR A 63 13.41 11.54 -0.91
C TYR A 63 14.23 11.63 -2.19
N HIS A 64 14.95 12.73 -2.33
CA HIS A 64 16.08 12.82 -3.23
C HIS A 64 17.33 12.32 -2.51
N VAL A 65 17.81 11.14 -2.91
CA VAL A 65 18.97 10.46 -2.35
C VAL A 65 20.25 10.92 -3.03
N SER A 66 21.27 11.26 -2.25
CA SER A 66 22.62 11.53 -2.72
C SER A 66 23.66 10.95 -1.77
N TYR A 67 24.68 10.29 -2.33
CA TYR A 67 25.83 9.80 -1.56
C TYR A 67 27.01 10.78 -1.59
N GLY A 68 26.86 11.92 -2.29
CA GLY A 68 27.95 12.88 -2.52
C GLY A 68 29.15 12.20 -3.17
N ASN A 69 30.34 12.39 -2.59
CA ASN A 69 31.58 11.76 -3.04
C ASN A 69 31.89 10.42 -2.34
N SER A 70 31.03 9.97 -1.43
CA SER A 70 31.20 8.72 -0.70
C SER A 70 30.57 7.55 -1.48
N PRO A 71 31.14 6.34 -1.41
CA PRO A 71 30.46 5.17 -1.93
C PRO A 71 29.15 4.95 -1.19
N ALA A 72 28.15 4.42 -1.90
CA ALA A 72 26.89 4.05 -1.27
C ALA A 72 27.12 2.91 -0.27
N PRO A 73 26.50 2.97 0.93
CA PRO A 73 26.55 1.87 1.88
C PRO A 73 25.87 0.63 1.27
N ARG A 74 26.36 -0.55 1.63
CA ARG A 74 25.85 -1.83 1.13
C ARG A 74 25.60 -2.80 2.27
N ASP A 75 24.64 -3.69 2.08
CA ASP A 75 24.43 -4.82 2.99
C ASP A 75 25.41 -5.98 2.68
N GLN A 76 25.33 -7.06 3.46
CA GLN A 76 26.18 -8.24 3.29
C GLN A 76 25.94 -9.03 1.99
N TRP A 77 24.89 -8.68 1.24
CA TRP A 77 24.56 -9.26 -0.07
C TRP A 77 24.74 -8.25 -1.20
N ASP A 78 25.47 -7.16 -0.94
CA ASP A 78 25.83 -6.14 -1.91
C ASP A 78 24.64 -5.30 -2.43
N ASN A 79 23.51 -5.30 -1.72
CA ASN A 79 22.41 -4.38 -2.01
C ASN A 79 22.76 -2.98 -1.53
N THR A 80 22.52 -1.98 -2.39
CA THR A 80 22.70 -0.57 -2.06
C THR A 80 21.65 -0.15 -1.04
N LEU A 81 22.11 0.46 0.06
CA LEU A 81 21.28 0.95 1.14
C LEU A 81 21.10 2.47 1.05
N PRO A 82 20.01 3.03 1.60
CA PRO A 82 19.87 4.47 1.77
C PRO A 82 21.04 5.07 2.55
N PRO A 83 21.38 6.36 2.35
CA PRO A 83 22.47 7.02 3.06
C PRO A 83 22.39 6.87 4.59
N LEU A 84 23.52 6.56 5.24
CA LEU A 84 23.55 6.43 6.70
C LEU A 84 23.54 7.79 7.43
N THR A 85 23.72 8.89 6.70
CA THR A 85 23.76 10.23 7.28
C THR A 85 22.59 11.07 6.76
N ARG A 86 22.04 11.92 7.63
CA ARG A 86 20.95 12.85 7.27
C ARG A 86 21.25 13.70 6.04
N ASN A 87 22.52 14.03 5.81
CA ASN A 87 22.98 14.87 4.71
C ASN A 87 22.78 14.21 3.34
N GLY A 88 22.58 12.90 3.28
CA GLY A 88 22.30 12.20 2.03
C GLY A 88 20.84 12.29 1.57
N TYR A 89 19.97 12.91 2.38
CA TYR A 89 18.56 13.06 2.07
C TYR A 89 18.21 14.51 1.79
N ARG A 90 17.41 14.72 0.75
CA ARG A 90 16.69 15.97 0.50
C ARG A 90 15.22 15.64 0.27
N LEU A 91 14.34 16.55 0.67
CA LEU A 91 12.91 16.44 0.46
C LEU A 91 12.45 17.73 -0.23
N ASN A 92 11.37 17.64 -1.00
CA ASN A 92 10.67 18.84 -1.42
C ASN A 92 10.16 19.57 -0.18
N ASN A 93 10.25 20.90 -0.15
CA ASN A 93 9.80 21.69 1.00
C ASN A 93 8.28 21.86 1.06
N GLU A 94 7.57 21.46 0.00
CA GLU A 94 6.11 21.49 -0.08
C GLU A 94 5.60 20.25 -0.82
N ALA A 95 4.47 19.70 -0.38
CA ALA A 95 3.83 18.55 -1.01
C ALA A 95 2.30 18.59 -0.81
N PRO A 96 1.52 18.04 -1.77
CA PRO A 96 0.08 17.96 -1.64
C PRO A 96 -0.32 17.10 -0.44
N VAL A 97 -1.49 17.39 0.10
CA VAL A 97 -2.09 16.65 1.21
C VAL A 97 -3.35 15.98 0.72
N PHE A 98 -3.50 14.72 1.09
CA PHE A 98 -4.68 13.93 0.81
C PHE A 98 -5.44 13.68 2.10
N ARG A 99 -6.76 13.60 1.98
CA ARG A 99 -7.67 13.19 3.02
C ARG A 99 -8.24 11.84 2.66
N TYR A 100 -8.12 10.91 3.58
CA TYR A 100 -8.94 9.70 3.57
C TYR A 100 -10.17 9.93 4.44
N ARG A 101 -11.33 9.49 3.95
CA ARG A 101 -12.57 9.41 4.71
C ARG A 101 -13.36 8.19 4.26
N ASP A 102 -13.56 7.23 5.18
CA ASP A 102 -14.40 6.05 4.99
C ASP A 102 -14.19 5.29 3.67
N GLY A 103 -12.93 5.14 3.28
CA GLY A 103 -12.52 4.40 2.10
C GLY A 103 -12.31 5.27 0.87
N ILE A 104 -12.58 6.57 0.94
CA ILE A 104 -12.38 7.50 -0.17
C ILE A 104 -11.16 8.36 0.11
N VAL A 105 -10.25 8.44 -0.86
CA VAL A 105 -9.13 9.38 -0.84
C VAL A 105 -9.41 10.54 -1.79
N SER A 106 -9.20 11.75 -1.31
CA SER A 106 -9.35 12.99 -2.08
C SER A 106 -8.23 13.97 -1.71
N GLU A 107 -7.84 14.84 -2.62
CA GLU A 107 -6.95 15.95 -2.29
C GLU A 107 -7.64 16.89 -1.28
N ALA A 108 -6.86 17.41 -0.32
CA ALA A 108 -7.30 18.35 0.70
C ALA A 108 -6.61 19.71 0.45
N PRO A 109 -7.09 20.51 -0.53
CA PRO A 109 -6.39 21.70 -1.02
C PRO A 109 -6.23 22.78 0.06
N GLU A 110 -7.03 22.76 1.12
CA GLU A 110 -6.90 23.64 2.27
C GLU A 110 -5.73 23.26 3.21
N TYR A 111 -4.99 22.19 2.88
CA TYR A 111 -3.80 21.73 3.57
C TYR A 111 -2.61 21.63 2.62
N ALA A 112 -1.42 21.92 3.15
CA ALA A 112 -0.16 21.63 2.47
C ALA A 112 0.81 21.04 3.49
N TRP A 113 1.57 20.01 3.08
CA TRP A 113 2.73 19.62 3.86
C TRP A 113 3.82 20.63 3.58
N ARG A 114 4.48 21.16 4.62
CA ARG A 114 5.58 22.10 4.46
C ARG A 114 6.75 21.76 5.38
N ARG A 115 7.94 22.08 4.90
CA ARG A 115 9.17 22.20 5.68
C ARG A 115 9.70 23.61 5.51
N LEU A 116 9.65 24.38 6.59
CA LEU A 116 10.07 25.78 6.55
C LEU A 116 11.59 25.93 6.42
N VAL A 117 12.34 25.02 7.04
CA VAL A 117 13.82 25.05 7.07
C VAL A 117 14.35 23.63 6.84
N GLU A 118 15.34 23.49 5.97
CA GLU A 118 16.01 22.22 5.74
C GLU A 118 16.64 21.69 7.05
N GLY A 119 16.48 20.38 7.30
CA GLY A 119 16.94 19.75 8.55
C GLY A 119 16.05 20.02 9.77
N GLN A 120 14.90 20.68 9.60
CA GLN A 120 13.86 20.76 10.62
C GLN A 120 12.68 19.83 10.28
N PRO A 121 11.90 19.40 11.30
CA PRO A 121 10.66 18.66 11.06
C PRO A 121 9.72 19.42 10.14
N GLY A 122 9.12 18.70 9.19
CA GLY A 122 7.98 19.20 8.41
C GLY A 122 6.66 18.92 9.13
N GLY A 123 5.56 19.43 8.56
CA GLY A 123 4.22 19.18 9.09
C GLY A 123 3.14 19.48 8.06
N ILE A 124 1.92 19.00 8.32
CA ILE A 124 0.73 19.32 7.53
C ILE A 124 0.10 20.59 8.13
N TYR A 125 0.02 21.65 7.33
CA TYR A 125 -0.46 22.96 7.73
C TYR A 125 -1.72 23.32 6.96
N ARG A 126 -2.71 23.82 7.68
CA ARG A 126 -3.94 24.36 7.12
C ARG A 126 -3.74 25.81 6.71
N HIS A 127 -4.34 26.18 5.58
CA HIS A 127 -4.40 27.56 5.13
C HIS A 127 -5.83 27.94 4.71
N ASP A 128 -6.10 29.25 4.66
CA ASP A 128 -7.34 29.79 4.11
C ASP A 128 -7.24 29.97 2.58
N GLU A 129 -8.34 30.46 1.96
CA GLU A 129 -8.41 30.73 0.52
C GLU A 129 -7.40 31.81 0.05
N HIS A 130 -6.84 32.59 0.98
CA HIS A 130 -5.82 33.60 0.72
C HIS A 130 -4.40 33.09 1.00
N GLY A 131 -4.24 31.81 1.37
CA GLY A 131 -2.98 31.19 1.72
C GLY A 131 -2.45 31.55 3.11
N GLN A 132 -3.25 32.22 3.96
CA GLN A 132 -2.85 32.50 5.33
C GLN A 132 -2.83 31.25 6.18
N PHE A 133 -1.82 31.15 7.03
CA PHE A 133 -1.65 30.04 7.94
C PHE A 133 -2.72 30.05 9.04
N LEU A 134 -3.52 28.98 9.11
CA LEU A 134 -4.58 28.83 10.11
C LEU A 134 -4.20 27.93 11.28
N GLY A 135 -3.26 27.00 11.07
CA GLY A 135 -2.85 26.04 12.11
C GLY A 135 -2.20 24.79 11.54
N GLN A 136 -1.55 24.02 12.42
CA GLN A 136 -0.91 22.75 12.07
C GLN A 136 -1.83 21.58 12.46
N ALA A 137 -1.99 20.60 11.57
CA ALA A 137 -2.69 19.37 11.88
C ALA A 137 -1.88 18.53 12.90
N PHE A 138 -2.58 17.85 13.81
CA PHE A 138 -1.95 17.06 14.85
C PHE A 138 -1.28 15.82 14.23
N HIS A 139 0.03 15.68 14.45
CA HIS A 139 0.79 14.51 14.01
C HIS A 139 0.25 13.24 14.67
N TYR A 140 0.01 12.21 13.85
CA TYR A 140 -0.32 10.86 14.32
C TYR A 140 0.90 9.96 14.21
N LYS A 141 1.43 9.79 13.00
CA LYS A 141 2.52 8.86 12.72
C LYS A 141 3.25 9.25 11.43
N ALA A 142 4.54 8.95 11.35
CA ALA A 142 5.31 9.14 10.13
C ALA A 142 6.33 8.01 9.95
N HIS A 143 6.59 7.63 8.70
CA HIS A 143 7.57 6.60 8.37
C HIS A 143 8.38 6.96 7.13
N SER A 144 9.67 6.63 7.17
CA SER A 144 10.55 6.62 6.01
C SER A 144 10.61 5.21 5.43
N ILE A 145 10.28 5.05 4.16
CA ILE A 145 10.16 3.73 3.52
C ILE A 145 10.96 3.75 2.23
N PHE A 146 11.86 2.78 2.07
CA PHE A 146 12.74 2.67 0.90
C PHE A 146 12.63 1.33 0.23
N ALA A 147 12.49 1.35 -1.10
CA ALA A 147 12.80 0.21 -1.95
C ALA A 147 14.26 0.28 -2.38
N CYS A 148 15.02 -0.79 -2.13
CA CYS A 148 16.46 -0.83 -2.38
C CYS A 148 16.82 -1.68 -3.60
N SER A 149 16.30 -2.90 -3.67
CA SER A 149 16.51 -3.81 -4.80
C SER A 149 15.42 -4.88 -4.85
N PRO A 150 15.33 -5.72 -5.91
CA PRO A 150 14.42 -6.85 -5.92
C PRO A 150 14.66 -7.87 -4.79
N CYS A 151 15.90 -7.93 -4.25
CA CYS A 151 16.32 -8.85 -3.20
C CYS A 151 16.22 -8.24 -1.79
N LEU A 152 16.27 -6.91 -1.67
CA LEU A 152 15.97 -6.15 -0.46
C LEU A 152 14.84 -5.16 -0.78
N PRO A 153 13.60 -5.64 -0.90
CA PRO A 153 12.51 -4.87 -1.47
C PRO A 153 12.08 -3.68 -0.64
N PHE A 154 12.08 -3.79 0.69
CA PHE A 154 11.63 -2.71 1.56
C PHE A 154 12.40 -2.67 2.87
N ILE A 155 12.93 -1.49 3.17
CA ILE A 155 13.39 -1.14 4.51
C ILE A 155 12.63 0.09 5.02
N ILE A 156 12.43 0.12 6.33
CA ILE A 156 11.55 1.06 7.03
C ILE A 156 12.31 1.64 8.22
N ALA A 157 12.09 2.92 8.48
CA ALA A 157 12.50 3.58 9.70
C ALA A 157 11.37 4.47 10.22
N ASP A 158 11.24 4.54 11.55
CA ASP A 158 10.30 5.42 12.23
C ASP A 158 10.67 6.90 11.99
N GLY A 159 9.65 7.69 11.66
CA GLY A 159 9.75 9.12 11.43
C GLY A 159 10.45 9.52 10.13
N ASP A 160 10.95 10.75 10.11
CA ASP A 160 11.67 11.33 8.99
C ASP A 160 13.18 11.12 9.13
N ILE A 161 13.74 10.28 8.25
CA ILE A 161 15.15 9.92 8.29
C ILE A 161 16.09 11.08 7.96
N SER A 162 15.60 12.14 7.30
CA SER A 162 16.43 13.31 6.99
C SER A 162 16.77 14.18 8.21
N LEU A 163 16.26 13.84 9.39
CA LEU A 163 16.55 14.55 10.64
C LEU A 163 17.67 13.87 11.46
N TYR A 164 17.96 12.60 11.17
CA TYR A 164 18.79 11.76 12.02
C TYR A 164 19.88 11.04 11.23
N ASN A 165 20.96 10.66 11.92
CA ASN A 165 21.83 9.61 11.40
C ASN A 165 21.09 8.27 11.46
N SER A 166 21.48 7.31 10.64
CA SER A 166 20.81 6.01 10.56
C SER A 166 21.80 4.86 10.48
N TYR A 167 21.34 3.70 10.90
CA TYR A 167 22.08 2.45 10.83
C TYR A 167 21.13 1.31 10.48
N MET A 168 21.66 0.19 10.00
CA MET A 168 20.86 -1.00 9.72
C MET A 168 21.19 -2.10 10.72
N ARG A 169 20.17 -2.62 11.41
CA ARG A 169 20.34 -3.71 12.39
C ARG A 169 20.71 -4.99 11.63
N ASN A 170 21.83 -5.62 12.01
CA ASN A 170 22.37 -6.86 11.43
C ASN A 170 23.02 -6.79 10.04
N VAL A 171 23.56 -5.64 9.62
CA VAL A 171 24.64 -5.66 8.61
C VAL A 171 25.91 -6.11 9.32
N GLY A 172 26.46 -7.26 8.91
CA GLY A 172 27.55 -7.96 9.56
C GLY A 172 28.87 -7.20 9.58
N ASP A 173 28.96 -6.16 10.40
CA ASP A 173 30.24 -5.63 10.84
C ASP A 173 30.63 -6.32 12.14
N HIS A 174 31.45 -7.36 12.00
CA HIS A 174 32.16 -7.96 13.11
C HIS A 174 33.09 -6.91 13.71
N GLY A 175 32.63 -6.28 14.79
CA GLY A 175 33.49 -5.64 15.75
C GLY A 175 33.86 -4.21 15.41
N THR A 176 32.93 -3.29 15.66
CA THR A 176 33.26 -2.24 16.62
C THR A 176 32.02 -1.97 17.45
N ASN A 177 32.23 -1.85 18.76
CA ASN A 177 31.30 -1.31 19.73
C ASN A 177 31.09 0.18 19.39
N THR A 178 30.49 0.46 18.23
CA THR A 178 30.12 1.80 17.82
C THR A 178 28.95 2.18 18.69
N TYR A 179 29.17 3.20 19.53
CA TYR A 179 28.10 3.93 20.17
C TYR A 179 27.06 4.23 19.10
N VAL A 180 25.95 3.47 19.10
CA VAL A 180 24.75 3.90 18.40
C VAL A 180 24.36 5.16 19.14
N GLU A 181 24.57 6.30 18.50
CA GLU A 181 24.13 7.59 19.03
C GLU A 181 22.64 7.41 19.39
N ASP A 182 22.22 7.78 20.60
CA ASP A 182 20.82 7.59 21.06
C ASP A 182 19.78 8.24 20.12
N SER A 183 20.23 9.11 19.23
CA SER A 183 19.45 9.80 18.20
C SER A 183 19.40 9.09 16.85
N ALA A 184 20.13 7.99 16.64
CA ALA A 184 20.19 7.31 15.37
C ALA A 184 18.94 6.44 15.13
N ARG A 185 18.41 6.51 13.91
CA ARG A 185 17.24 5.73 13.51
C ARG A 185 17.65 4.41 12.87
N CYS A 186 16.98 3.34 13.30
CA CYS A 186 17.25 2.00 12.83
C CYS A 186 16.44 1.69 11.58
N TRP A 187 17.12 1.34 10.49
CA TRP A 187 16.50 0.64 9.38
C TRP A 187 16.21 -0.81 9.76
N HIS A 188 15.03 -1.29 9.38
CA HIS A 188 14.69 -2.70 9.42
C HIS A 188 13.89 -3.10 8.18
N MET A 189 13.89 -4.39 7.86
CA MET A 189 13.04 -4.91 6.80
C MET A 189 11.55 -4.81 7.20
N LEU A 190 10.67 -4.71 6.21
CA LEU A 190 9.23 -4.82 6.42
C LEU A 190 8.88 -6.16 7.10
N HIS A 191 8.15 -6.08 8.22
CA HIS A 191 7.59 -7.23 8.91
C HIS A 191 6.07 -7.12 9.03
N PHE A 192 5.45 -8.24 9.39
CA PHE A 192 4.01 -8.37 9.52
C PHE A 192 3.63 -9.08 10.82
N ASP A 193 2.61 -8.55 11.48
CA ASP A 193 1.80 -9.33 12.43
C ASP A 193 0.62 -9.97 11.70
N HIS A 194 0.14 -11.11 12.21
CA HIS A 194 -0.89 -11.90 11.55
C HIS A 194 -2.15 -11.95 12.42
N ASN A 195 -3.26 -11.46 11.87
CA ASN A 195 -4.57 -11.53 12.53
C ASN A 195 -5.58 -12.21 11.61
N ASN A 196 -5.90 -13.48 11.89
CA ASN A 196 -6.97 -14.23 11.20
C ASN A 196 -6.90 -14.18 9.67
N GLY A 197 -5.71 -14.23 9.07
CA GLY A 197 -5.50 -14.15 7.60
C GLY A 197 -5.26 -12.74 7.06
N ILE A 198 -5.30 -11.70 7.90
CA ILE A 198 -4.88 -10.34 7.57
C ILE A 198 -3.38 -10.21 7.86
N SER A 199 -2.63 -9.61 6.94
CA SER A 199 -1.23 -9.24 7.14
C SER A 199 -1.16 -7.80 7.64
N GLN A 200 -0.66 -7.57 8.85
CA GLN A 200 -0.55 -6.23 9.44
C GLN A 200 0.88 -5.75 9.32
N ALA A 201 1.17 -4.87 8.36
CA ALA A 201 2.48 -4.24 8.22
C ALA A 201 2.83 -3.49 9.51
N ASN A 202 4.00 -3.75 10.07
CA ASN A 202 4.46 -3.08 11.28
C ASN A 202 5.74 -2.28 11.01
N GLY A 203 5.87 -1.14 11.69
CA GLY A 203 7.06 -0.28 11.72
C GLY A 203 8.01 -0.67 12.85
N GLU A 204 7.83 -1.88 13.38
CA GLU A 204 8.67 -2.41 14.43
C GLU A 204 9.68 -3.41 13.85
N SER A 205 10.83 -3.55 14.50
CA SER A 205 11.89 -4.43 13.99
C SER A 205 11.65 -5.92 14.27
N TYR A 206 10.39 -6.35 14.46
CA TYR A 206 10.00 -7.72 14.79
C TYR A 206 8.69 -8.13 14.12
N GLY A 207 8.39 -9.42 14.17
CA GLY A 207 7.21 -10.02 13.54
C GLY A 207 7.60 -11.02 12.47
N HIS A 208 6.69 -11.29 11.53
CA HIS A 208 6.91 -12.23 10.45
C HIS A 208 7.49 -11.54 9.21
N PRO A 209 8.58 -12.04 8.61
CA PRO A 209 9.08 -11.55 7.33
C PRO A 209 8.28 -12.11 6.14
N TRP A 210 7.02 -12.48 6.35
CA TRP A 210 6.12 -12.98 5.32
C TRP A 210 4.67 -12.62 5.63
N VAL A 211 3.85 -12.53 4.59
CA VAL A 211 2.43 -12.19 4.66
C VAL A 211 1.57 -13.35 5.19
N ALA A 212 0.41 -13.05 5.76
CA ALA A 212 -0.57 -14.02 6.19
C ALA A 212 -1.42 -14.57 5.03
N GLY A 213 -1.77 -15.86 5.14
CA GLY A 213 -2.69 -16.55 4.24
C GLY A 213 -2.14 -16.83 2.83
N ARG A 214 -2.91 -17.57 2.04
CA ARG A 214 -2.60 -17.87 0.62
C ARG A 214 -3.36 -16.94 -0.33
N ASN A 215 -2.80 -16.75 -1.52
CA ASN A 215 -3.39 -16.00 -2.65
C ASN A 215 -3.81 -14.54 -2.38
N PRO A 216 -2.96 -13.70 -1.75
CA PRO A 216 -3.24 -12.27 -1.64
C PRO A 216 -3.32 -11.61 -3.02
N SER A 217 -4.43 -10.93 -3.30
CA SER A 217 -4.72 -10.26 -4.57
C SER A 217 -3.88 -9.01 -4.81
N TRP A 218 -3.43 -8.37 -3.72
CA TRP A 218 -2.55 -7.21 -3.72
C TRP A 218 -1.06 -7.56 -3.89
N MET A 219 -0.68 -8.84 -3.96
CA MET A 219 0.69 -9.25 -4.31
C MET A 219 0.78 -9.67 -5.78
N PRO A 220 1.87 -9.31 -6.50
CA PRO A 220 3.06 -8.59 -6.03
C PRO A 220 2.93 -7.06 -6.02
N SER A 221 1.74 -6.52 -6.21
CA SER A 221 1.53 -5.10 -6.46
C SER A 221 2.00 -4.19 -5.33
N LEU A 222 1.54 -4.41 -4.11
CA LEU A 222 1.90 -3.60 -2.95
C LEU A 222 3.06 -4.21 -2.17
N VAL A 223 3.14 -5.54 -2.14
CA VAL A 223 4.19 -6.28 -1.43
C VAL A 223 4.83 -7.31 -2.37
N PRO A 224 6.16 -7.28 -2.52
CA PRO A 224 6.90 -8.18 -3.39
C PRO A 224 6.78 -9.65 -3.01
N LYS A 225 6.92 -10.53 -4.01
CA LYS A 225 6.76 -11.99 -3.85
C LYS A 225 7.69 -12.63 -2.84
N VAL A 226 8.82 -12.00 -2.50
CA VAL A 226 9.77 -12.52 -1.51
C VAL A 226 9.17 -12.59 -0.11
N PHE A 227 8.15 -11.76 0.19
CA PHE A 227 7.40 -11.84 1.45
C PHE A 227 6.29 -12.90 1.41
N ARG A 228 6.20 -13.73 0.37
CA ARG A 228 5.17 -14.77 0.31
C ARG A 228 5.43 -15.82 1.39
N ASN A 229 4.37 -16.23 2.09
CA ASN A 229 4.46 -17.37 2.98
C ASN A 229 4.53 -18.68 2.18
N HIS A 230 5.66 -19.38 2.29
CA HIS A 230 5.91 -20.65 1.59
C HIS A 230 5.45 -21.89 2.36
N LYS A 231 4.96 -21.75 3.60
CA LYS A 231 4.56 -22.87 4.46
C LYS A 231 3.16 -23.42 4.18
N GLU A 232 2.64 -23.23 2.96
CA GLU A 232 1.28 -23.65 2.53
C GLU A 232 0.18 -23.32 3.56
N PRO A 233 -0.12 -22.03 3.79
CA PRO A 233 -1.08 -21.64 4.82
C PRO A 233 -2.48 -22.17 4.51
N GLN A 234 -3.14 -22.71 5.53
CA GLN A 234 -4.50 -23.26 5.44
C GLN A 234 -5.56 -22.16 5.25
N THR A 235 -5.28 -20.95 5.72
CA THR A 235 -6.16 -19.79 5.63
C THR A 235 -5.94 -19.02 4.34
N LEU A 236 -7.03 -18.51 3.74
CA LEU A 236 -6.95 -17.52 2.67
C LEU A 236 -6.42 -16.19 3.23
N SER A 237 -5.69 -15.45 2.41
CA SER A 237 -5.42 -14.05 2.72
C SER A 237 -6.75 -13.29 2.73
N ARG A 238 -6.88 -12.35 3.67
CA ARG A 238 -8.06 -11.49 3.81
C ARG A 238 -7.74 -10.02 3.53
N GLY A 239 -6.48 -9.71 3.28
CA GLY A 239 -6.01 -8.37 2.97
C GLY A 239 -4.74 -7.96 3.70
N LEU A 240 -4.37 -6.71 3.43
CA LEU A 240 -3.27 -5.98 4.06
C LEU A 240 -3.84 -4.91 5.00
N SER A 241 -3.22 -4.79 6.17
CA SER A 241 -3.52 -3.82 7.24
C SER A 241 -2.22 -3.39 7.91
N GLY A 242 -2.33 -2.82 9.11
CA GLY A 242 -1.22 -2.43 9.97
C GLY A 242 -1.01 -0.93 9.95
N GLU A 243 0.22 -0.50 10.19
CA GLU A 243 0.53 0.91 10.30
C GLU A 243 0.29 1.65 8.99
N ILE A 244 -0.58 2.64 9.08
CA ILE A 244 -1.14 3.29 7.91
C ILE A 244 -0.07 3.98 7.06
N SER A 245 0.88 4.66 7.69
CA SER A 245 1.97 5.34 6.98
C SER A 245 2.79 4.37 6.14
N ILE A 246 2.93 3.11 6.58
CA ILE A 246 3.64 2.07 5.82
C ILE A 246 2.80 1.66 4.61
N VAL A 247 1.53 1.32 4.83
CA VAL A 247 0.63 0.87 3.76
C VAL A 247 0.48 1.94 2.66
N ILE A 248 0.36 3.22 3.03
CA ILE A 248 0.34 4.35 2.09
C ILE A 248 1.65 4.43 1.30
N GLY A 249 2.80 4.24 1.95
CA GLY A 249 4.10 4.27 1.29
C GLY A 249 4.25 3.13 0.27
N LEU A 250 3.76 1.93 0.59
CA LEU A 250 3.74 0.79 -0.34
C LEU A 250 2.95 1.11 -1.62
N MET A 251 1.81 1.79 -1.50
CA MET A 251 1.01 2.25 -2.64
C MET A 251 1.77 3.29 -3.49
N ALA A 252 2.46 4.24 -2.84
CA ALA A 252 3.14 5.34 -3.49
C ALA A 252 4.28 4.91 -4.43
N PHE A 253 4.83 3.70 -4.30
CA PHE A 253 5.84 3.20 -5.22
C PHE A 253 5.34 3.01 -6.66
N HIS A 254 4.03 2.87 -6.87
CA HIS A 254 3.43 2.87 -8.20
C HIS A 254 3.41 4.26 -8.85
N SER A 255 3.56 5.31 -8.07
CA SER A 255 3.59 6.67 -8.58
C SER A 255 4.87 6.95 -9.37
N PRO A 256 4.80 7.76 -10.45
CA PRO A 256 5.98 8.25 -11.16
C PRO A 256 6.97 8.97 -10.23
N PRO A 257 8.28 8.95 -10.54
CA PRO A 257 9.27 9.74 -9.82
C PRO A 257 8.89 11.21 -9.76
N ARG A 258 9.12 11.84 -8.61
CA ARG A 258 8.78 13.23 -8.27
C ARG A 258 7.29 13.54 -8.19
N TYR A 259 6.43 12.53 -8.30
CA TYR A 259 4.99 12.69 -8.16
C TYR A 259 4.34 11.60 -7.29
N PRO A 260 4.79 11.43 -6.02
CA PRO A 260 4.37 10.33 -5.15
C PRO A 260 2.85 10.28 -4.87
N GLY A 261 2.15 11.40 -5.01
CA GLY A 261 0.70 11.51 -4.82
C GLY A 261 -0.18 10.92 -5.94
N TRP A 262 0.41 10.64 -7.11
CA TRP A 262 -0.35 10.33 -8.32
C TRP A 262 -1.35 9.17 -8.15
N VAL A 263 -0.97 8.07 -7.50
CA VAL A 263 -1.85 6.90 -7.30
C VAL A 263 -3.13 7.24 -6.52
N PHE A 264 -3.06 8.23 -5.63
CA PHE A 264 -4.19 8.65 -4.81
C PHE A 264 -5.14 9.55 -5.61
N GLU A 265 -4.61 10.42 -6.45
CA GLU A 265 -5.40 11.22 -7.39
C GLU A 265 -6.12 10.35 -8.43
N GLN A 266 -5.47 9.27 -8.88
CA GLN A 266 -6.10 8.29 -9.77
C GLN A 266 -7.11 7.37 -9.06
N GLN A 267 -7.33 7.55 -7.75
CA GLN A 267 -8.24 6.75 -6.93
C GLN A 267 -7.94 5.23 -7.00
N TRP A 268 -6.67 4.85 -7.14
CA TRP A 268 -6.27 3.44 -7.14
C TRP A 268 -6.47 2.78 -5.79
N TRP A 269 -6.64 3.57 -4.73
CA TRP A 269 -7.13 3.10 -3.45
C TRP A 269 -8.48 3.73 -3.15
N THR A 270 -9.55 2.94 -3.27
CA THR A 270 -10.91 3.38 -2.97
C THR A 270 -11.74 2.24 -2.40
N HIS A 271 -12.67 2.55 -1.51
CA HIS A 271 -13.48 1.59 -0.76
C HIS A 271 -12.67 0.49 -0.05
N ASN A 272 -11.45 0.84 0.42
CA ASN A 272 -10.51 -0.11 1.01
C ASN A 272 -10.08 -1.24 0.06
N LEU A 273 -10.08 -0.97 -1.24
CA LEU A 273 -9.63 -1.89 -2.28
C LEU A 273 -8.50 -1.24 -3.06
N TRP A 274 -7.48 -2.04 -3.36
CA TRP A 274 -6.45 -1.66 -4.31
C TRP A 274 -6.94 -2.02 -5.72
N GLN A 275 -7.04 -1.00 -6.57
CA GLN A 275 -7.46 -1.09 -7.97
C GLN A 275 -6.30 -0.82 -8.94
N GLY A 276 -5.10 -0.57 -8.42
CA GLY A 276 -3.91 -0.41 -9.24
C GLY A 276 -3.47 -1.71 -9.92
N PRO A 277 -2.38 -1.68 -10.70
CA PRO A 277 -1.88 -2.83 -11.44
C PRO A 277 -1.61 -4.04 -10.54
N ASN A 278 -1.85 -5.25 -11.03
CA ASN A 278 -1.53 -6.49 -10.30
C ASN A 278 -0.05 -6.91 -10.42
N SER A 279 0.79 -6.10 -11.06
CA SER A 279 2.24 -6.32 -11.19
C SER A 279 3.03 -5.52 -10.16
N ALA A 280 4.29 -5.87 -9.95
CA ALA A 280 5.20 -5.04 -9.15
C ALA A 280 5.31 -3.61 -9.75
N PRO A 281 5.56 -2.58 -8.92
CA PRO A 281 5.76 -1.21 -9.39
C PRO A 281 6.88 -1.12 -10.42
N VAL A 282 6.63 -0.36 -11.49
CA VAL A 282 7.57 -0.16 -12.60
C VAL A 282 8.83 0.59 -12.16
N TYR A 283 8.71 1.43 -11.13
CA TYR A 283 9.75 2.34 -10.66
C TYR A 283 10.55 1.80 -9.47
N TYR A 284 10.50 0.50 -9.23
CA TYR A 284 11.44 -0.12 -8.29
C TYR A 284 12.86 -0.09 -8.83
N PRO A 285 13.86 0.03 -7.94
CA PRO A 285 15.25 -0.16 -8.33
C PRO A 285 15.40 -1.54 -9.00
N PRO A 286 15.88 -1.60 -10.26
CA PRO A 286 15.88 -2.84 -11.03
C PRO A 286 17.02 -3.79 -10.65
N GLN A 287 18.05 -3.29 -9.97
CA GLN A 287 19.30 -3.98 -9.67
C GLN A 287 19.80 -3.64 -8.26
N ALA A 288 20.72 -4.45 -7.73
CA ALA A 288 21.25 -4.29 -6.37
C ALA A 288 22.10 -3.03 -6.19
N ASP A 289 22.72 -2.52 -7.26
CA ASP A 289 23.56 -1.31 -7.27
C ASP A 289 22.80 -0.03 -7.62
N ALA A 290 21.50 -0.13 -7.93
CA ALA A 290 20.66 1.02 -8.23
C ALA A 290 20.41 1.88 -6.99
N ILE A 291 20.22 3.19 -7.21
CA ILE A 291 19.91 4.12 -6.12
C ILE A 291 18.54 3.77 -5.53
N PRO A 292 18.45 3.53 -4.21
CA PRO A 292 17.19 3.27 -3.53
C PRO A 292 16.20 4.42 -3.72
N ARG A 293 14.94 4.07 -3.95
CA ARG A 293 13.84 5.03 -4.00
C ARG A 293 13.10 4.99 -2.68
N GLY A 294 12.78 6.15 -2.11
CA GLY A 294 12.05 6.15 -0.85
C GLY A 294 11.20 7.38 -0.63
N PHE A 295 10.28 7.24 0.33
CA PHE A 295 9.30 8.24 0.68
C PHE A 295 9.27 8.48 2.18
N LEU A 296 9.04 9.74 2.56
CA LEU A 296 8.46 10.10 3.84
C LEU A 296 6.95 10.05 3.69
N VAL A 297 6.27 9.25 4.52
CA VAL A 297 4.82 9.29 4.65
C VAL A 297 4.49 9.92 5.99
N HIS A 298 3.75 11.02 5.97
CA HIS A 298 3.39 11.78 7.16
C HIS A 298 1.88 11.80 7.33
N VAL A 299 1.38 11.29 8.46
CA VAL A 299 -0.05 11.13 8.74
C VAL A 299 -0.45 11.97 9.95
N CYS A 300 -1.56 12.69 9.80
CA CYS A 300 -2.12 13.57 10.80
C CYS A 300 -3.60 13.26 11.06
N LEU A 301 -4.06 13.63 12.24
CA LEU A 301 -5.46 13.61 12.61
C LEU A 301 -6.25 14.67 11.81
N ASP A 302 -7.50 14.38 11.48
CA ASP A 302 -8.41 15.25 10.71
C ASP A 302 -9.43 15.92 11.65
N LEU A 303 -8.93 16.69 12.61
CA LEU A 303 -9.72 17.24 13.73
C LEU A 303 -10.48 18.52 13.37
N TYR A 304 -10.04 19.27 12.37
CA TYR A 304 -10.54 20.62 12.09
C TYR A 304 -11.84 20.67 11.27
N GLN A 305 -12.46 19.52 11.03
CA GLN A 305 -13.75 19.41 10.36
C GLN A 305 -14.95 19.34 11.31
N ALA A 306 -14.75 19.39 12.62
CA ALA A 306 -15.85 19.53 13.56
C ALA A 306 -16.11 21.03 13.82
N PRO A 307 -17.07 21.67 13.12
CA PRO A 307 -17.47 23.04 13.46
C PRO A 307 -17.92 23.08 14.92
N GLY A 308 -17.31 23.95 15.73
CA GLY A 308 -17.71 24.18 17.12
C GLY A 308 -16.88 23.48 18.20
N VAL A 309 -15.76 22.83 17.87
CA VAL A 309 -14.85 22.31 18.90
C VAL A 309 -14.10 23.46 19.56
N SER A 310 -14.54 23.81 20.78
CA SER A 310 -13.82 24.74 21.65
C SER A 310 -12.44 24.17 22.02
N PRO A 311 -11.41 25.02 22.24
CA PRO A 311 -10.07 24.56 22.60
C PRO A 311 -9.98 23.60 23.79
N GLU A 312 -10.95 23.68 24.70
CA GLU A 312 -11.06 22.82 25.88
C GLU A 312 -11.42 21.36 25.59
N HIS A 313 -11.95 21.05 24.40
CA HIS A 313 -12.29 19.67 23.99
C HIS A 313 -11.28 19.05 23.00
N TYR A 314 -10.20 19.75 22.63
CA TYR A 314 -9.22 19.23 21.66
C TYR A 314 -8.55 17.93 22.13
N SER A 315 -8.29 17.78 23.43
CA SER A 315 -7.65 16.58 23.99
C SER A 315 -8.53 15.33 23.86
N GLU A 316 -9.84 15.47 24.08
CA GLU A 316 -10.81 14.38 23.95
C GLU A 316 -10.99 14.00 22.47
N HIS A 317 -11.16 14.98 21.58
CA HIS A 317 -11.24 14.72 20.15
C HIS A 317 -9.95 14.08 19.60
N TYR A 318 -8.78 14.52 20.08
CA TYR A 318 -7.49 13.90 19.75
C TYR A 318 -7.46 12.43 20.17
N ALA A 319 -7.84 12.11 21.41
CA ALA A 319 -7.85 10.74 21.91
C ALA A 319 -8.82 9.85 21.12
N ASN A 320 -10.01 10.36 20.80
CA ASN A 320 -11.03 9.63 20.05
C ASN A 320 -10.58 9.33 18.62
N GLN A 321 -10.03 10.30 17.88
CA GLN A 321 -9.50 10.02 16.54
C GLN A 321 -8.28 9.11 16.55
N THR A 322 -7.38 9.29 17.52
CA THR A 322 -6.22 8.39 17.68
C THR A 322 -6.69 6.94 17.89
N ALA A 323 -7.68 6.73 18.76
CA ALA A 323 -8.28 5.43 19.00
C ALA A 323 -8.97 4.88 17.75
N SER A 324 -9.73 5.71 17.02
CA SER A 324 -10.40 5.32 15.78
C SER A 324 -9.43 4.86 14.69
N ILE A 325 -8.33 5.60 14.47
CA ILE A 325 -7.30 5.19 13.51
C ILE A 325 -6.58 3.92 14.00
N SER A 326 -6.30 3.80 15.30
CA SER A 326 -5.62 2.62 15.84
C SER A 326 -6.48 1.36 15.78
N GLU A 327 -7.78 1.44 16.06
CA GLU A 327 -8.77 0.36 15.83
C GLU A 327 -8.80 0.00 14.34
N PHE A 328 -8.75 1.01 13.47
CA PHE A 328 -8.68 0.79 12.03
C PHE A 328 -7.40 0.04 11.61
N GLU A 329 -6.23 0.36 12.18
CA GLU A 329 -4.95 -0.35 11.94
C GLU A 329 -5.00 -1.82 12.42
N ALA A 330 -5.67 -2.07 13.54
CA ALA A 330 -5.70 -3.36 14.23
C ALA A 330 -6.70 -4.38 13.64
N ASP A 331 -7.92 -3.94 13.29
CA ASP A 331 -9.04 -4.88 13.14
C ASP A 331 -9.64 -4.94 11.73
N ARG A 332 -9.23 -4.05 10.82
CA ARG A 332 -9.82 -3.93 9.48
C ARG A 332 -8.75 -4.05 8.41
N ALA A 333 -8.96 -4.90 7.40
CA ALA A 333 -8.13 -4.86 6.20
C ALA A 333 -8.38 -3.55 5.42
N TRP A 334 -7.29 -2.82 5.18
CA TRP A 334 -7.22 -1.53 4.47
C TRP A 334 -7.19 -1.74 2.96
N VAL A 335 -6.55 -2.84 2.57
CA VAL A 335 -6.60 -3.38 1.22
C VAL A 335 -7.21 -4.76 1.36
N ARG A 336 -8.52 -4.83 1.17
CA ARG A 336 -9.26 -6.07 1.23
C ARG A 336 -8.94 -6.90 -0.01
N ASP A 337 -8.86 -8.21 0.18
CA ASP A 337 -8.80 -9.11 -0.96
C ASP A 337 -10.15 -9.11 -1.70
N VAL A 338 -10.09 -8.96 -3.02
CA VAL A 338 -11.20 -9.28 -3.92
C VAL A 338 -11.34 -10.80 -3.86
N GLY A 339 -12.16 -11.30 -2.93
CA GLY A 339 -12.31 -12.72 -2.66
C GLY A 339 -12.38 -13.52 -3.97
N THR A 340 -11.44 -14.43 -4.16
CA THR A 340 -11.53 -15.40 -5.25
C THR A 340 -12.63 -16.38 -4.87
N HIS A 341 -13.79 -16.25 -5.52
CA HIS A 341 -14.88 -17.22 -5.44
C HIS A 341 -14.49 -18.55 -6.08
#